data_AF-A0A1K2FMB5-F1
#
_entry.id   AF-A0A1K2FMB5-F1
#
_cell.length_a   1.000
_cell.length_b   1.000
_cell.length_c   1.000
_cell.angle_alpha   90.00
_cell.angle_beta   90.00
_cell.angle_gamma   90.00
#
_symmetry.space_group_name_H-M   'P 1'
#
loop_
_entity.id
_entity.type
_entity.pdbx_description
1 polymer ?
#
loop_
_entity_poly.entity_id
_entity_poly.type
_entity_poly.pdbx_seq_one_letter_code
_entity_poly.pdbx_strand_id
1 'polypeptide(L)'
;MSVEWEPVRQARTHELVLESIEQRVVAGELKAGDRLPPERELAPVLGVSRSALREALRVLETIGVLVAQSGRGPDAGARIVRNPDDALGRLLRLHVALGSYSLQDVLESRVTLERHSFEAAAEHASAEDLDEAERILHRMRAPGVTAAEFSDLDTRFHVLIARASGNHLISTLTAAVRESVRPMILQALEGAEDWPATAEALNDEHARMLRLVRAGEGAQAADVAEQHIRGFHGGLVGTGH
;
A
#
# COMPACT_ATOMS: atom_id res chain seq x y z
N MET A 1 47.54 4.65 7.09
CA MET A 1 47.54 3.23 6.68
C MET A 1 46.35 3.05 5.75
N SER A 2 46.61 2.86 4.46
CA SER A 2 45.58 2.66 3.44
C SER A 2 44.96 1.28 3.58
N VAL A 3 43.64 1.21 3.59
CA VAL A 3 42.93 -0.08 3.56
C VAL A 3 43.01 -0.61 2.14
N GLU A 4 43.69 -1.75 1.96
CA GLU A 4 43.61 -2.53 0.74
C GLU A 4 42.34 -3.38 0.76
N TRP A 5 41.55 -3.31 -0.32
CA TRP A 5 40.35 -4.11 -0.52
C TRP A 5 40.60 -5.11 -1.65
N GLU A 6 40.34 -6.39 -1.38
CA GLU A 6 40.37 -7.48 -2.38
C GLU A 6 38.99 -7.71 -3.03
N PRO A 7 38.93 -8.32 -4.22
CA PRO A 7 37.71 -8.36 -5.02
C PRO A 7 36.66 -9.32 -4.45
N VAL A 8 35.44 -8.82 -4.22
CA VAL A 8 34.28 -9.68 -3.93
C VAL A 8 33.71 -10.19 -5.26
N ARG A 9 33.99 -11.46 -5.61
CA ARG A 9 33.28 -12.17 -6.69
C ARG A 9 32.37 -13.26 -6.12
N GLN A 10 31.23 -12.86 -5.56
CA GLN A 10 30.07 -13.74 -5.38
C GLN A 10 28.74 -12.99 -5.22
N ALA A 11 28.58 -11.83 -5.87
CA ALA A 11 27.49 -10.90 -5.53
C ALA A 11 26.19 -11.04 -6.35
N ARG A 12 26.10 -11.90 -7.39
CA ARG A 12 24.94 -11.91 -8.31
C ARG A 12 24.19 -13.22 -8.45
N THR A 13 24.60 -14.28 -7.76
CA THR A 13 23.95 -15.59 -7.93
C THR A 13 22.51 -15.57 -7.43
N HIS A 14 22.21 -14.84 -6.35
CA HIS A 14 20.83 -14.67 -5.87
C HIS A 14 20.01 -13.77 -6.82
N GLU A 15 20.61 -12.73 -7.43
CA GLU A 15 19.97 -11.88 -8.44
C GLU A 15 19.56 -12.70 -9.68
N LEU A 16 20.44 -13.59 -10.16
CA LEU A 16 20.14 -14.49 -11.28
C LEU A 16 19.02 -15.49 -10.95
N VAL A 17 18.92 -15.94 -9.69
CA VAL A 17 17.81 -16.79 -9.23
C VAL A 17 16.51 -15.99 -9.21
N LEU A 18 16.53 -14.75 -8.72
CA LEU A 18 15.39 -13.84 -8.73
C LEU A 18 14.89 -13.62 -10.17
N GLU A 19 15.79 -13.24 -11.07
CA GLU A 19 15.50 -13.00 -12.48
C GLU A 19 14.93 -14.26 -13.17
N SER A 20 15.48 -15.44 -12.87
CA SER A 20 14.96 -16.69 -13.42
C SER A 20 13.53 -16.98 -12.96
N ILE A 21 13.22 -16.76 -11.67
CA ILE A 21 11.86 -16.96 -11.15
C ILE A 21 10.91 -15.92 -11.75
N GLU A 22 11.33 -14.65 -11.83
CA GLU A 22 10.55 -13.57 -12.46
C GLU A 22 10.21 -13.88 -13.91
N GLN A 23 11.19 -14.28 -14.72
CA GLN A 23 10.99 -14.66 -16.12
C GLN A 23 9.96 -15.78 -16.27
N ARG A 24 9.98 -16.79 -15.38
CA ARG A 24 9.01 -17.90 -15.40
C ARG A 24 7.60 -17.45 -14.99
N VAL A 25 7.48 -16.52 -14.06
CA VAL A 25 6.19 -15.92 -13.68
C VAL A 25 5.64 -15.08 -14.84
N VAL A 26 6.47 -14.24 -15.47
CA VAL A 26 6.10 -13.42 -16.63
C VAL A 26 5.72 -14.28 -17.83
N ALA A 27 6.43 -15.38 -18.07
CA ALA A 27 6.10 -16.36 -19.11
C ALA A 27 4.86 -17.21 -18.78
N GLY A 28 4.32 -17.12 -17.56
CA GLY A 28 3.17 -17.90 -17.10
C GLY A 28 3.47 -19.38 -16.83
N GLU A 29 4.75 -19.76 -16.75
CA GLU A 29 5.22 -21.10 -16.38
C GLU A 29 5.09 -21.36 -14.87
N LEU A 30 5.19 -20.29 -14.07
CA LEU A 30 4.88 -20.29 -12.64
C LEU A 30 3.67 -19.38 -12.39
N LYS A 31 2.64 -19.93 -11.75
CA LYS A 31 1.37 -19.25 -11.47
C LYS A 31 1.10 -19.21 -9.98
N ALA A 32 0.26 -18.28 -9.57
CA ALA A 32 -0.22 -18.26 -8.19
C ALA A 32 -0.91 -19.58 -7.82
N GLY A 33 -0.54 -20.12 -6.65
CA GLY A 33 -0.92 -21.45 -6.19
C GLY A 33 0.18 -22.50 -6.41
N ASP A 34 1.07 -22.28 -7.39
CA ASP A 34 2.16 -23.22 -7.69
C ASP A 34 3.18 -23.25 -6.56
N ARG A 35 3.73 -24.45 -6.35
CA ARG A 35 4.76 -24.71 -5.34
C ARG A 35 6.12 -24.73 -6.02
N LEU A 36 7.06 -24.01 -5.42
CA LEU A 36 8.46 -24.18 -5.78
C LEU A 36 8.98 -25.50 -5.22
N PRO A 37 9.84 -26.22 -5.95
CA PRO A 37 10.48 -27.41 -5.42
C PRO A 37 11.27 -27.09 -4.15
N PRO A 38 11.44 -28.06 -3.23
CA PRO A 38 12.26 -27.88 -2.04
C PRO A 38 13.67 -27.34 -2.38
N GLU A 39 14.24 -26.49 -1.52
CA GLU A 39 15.56 -25.88 -1.76
C GLU A 39 16.66 -26.90 -2.13
N ARG A 40 16.59 -28.10 -1.54
CA ARG A 40 17.51 -29.22 -1.79
C ARG A 40 17.44 -29.78 -3.22
N GLU A 41 16.30 -29.62 -3.88
CA GLU A 41 16.03 -30.10 -5.24
C GLU A 41 16.20 -28.96 -6.26
N LEU A 42 15.77 -27.75 -5.90
CA LEU A 42 15.84 -26.59 -6.79
C LEU A 42 17.26 -26.02 -6.94
N ALA A 43 18.07 -26.00 -5.88
CA ALA A 43 19.41 -25.42 -5.94
C ALA A 43 20.34 -26.12 -6.94
N PRO A 44 20.41 -27.48 -7.00
CA PRO A 44 21.17 -28.19 -8.04
C PRO A 44 20.66 -27.91 -9.46
N VAL A 45 19.34 -27.84 -9.65
CA VAL A 45 18.72 -27.57 -10.97
C VAL A 45 19.11 -26.18 -11.49
N LEU A 46 19.16 -25.20 -10.60
CA LEU A 46 19.58 -23.83 -10.93
C LEU A 46 21.11 -23.65 -10.95
N GLY A 47 21.89 -24.67 -10.56
CA GLY A 47 23.35 -24.58 -10.49
C GLY A 47 23.86 -23.60 -9.41
N VAL A 48 23.09 -23.39 -8.35
CA VAL A 48 23.41 -22.41 -7.29
C VAL A 48 23.59 -23.07 -5.92
N SER A 49 24.21 -22.34 -4.98
CA SER A 49 24.24 -22.78 -3.58
C SER A 49 22.85 -22.65 -2.94
N ARG A 50 22.56 -23.50 -1.95
CA ARG A 50 21.32 -23.39 -1.15
C ARG A 50 21.19 -22.05 -0.43
N SER A 51 22.30 -21.43 -0.04
CA SER A 51 22.30 -20.11 0.60
C SER A 51 21.86 -19.01 -0.36
N ALA A 52 22.38 -19.01 -1.60
CA ALA A 52 21.98 -18.04 -2.62
C ALA A 52 20.51 -18.19 -3.03
N LEU A 53 20.03 -19.44 -3.16
CA LEU A 53 18.61 -19.71 -3.41
C LEU A 53 17.74 -19.16 -2.27
N ARG A 54 18.10 -19.43 -1.02
CA ARG A 54 17.33 -18.95 0.15
C ARG A 54 17.28 -17.43 0.22
N GLU A 55 18.37 -16.74 -0.13
CA GLU A 55 18.41 -15.29 -0.21
C GLU A 55 17.42 -14.75 -1.25
N ALA A 56 17.41 -15.31 -2.46
CA ALA A 56 16.46 -14.94 -3.50
C ALA A 56 15.00 -15.20 -3.08
N LEU A 57 14.71 -16.35 -2.47
CA LEU A 57 13.37 -16.69 -1.98
C LEU A 57 12.89 -15.72 -0.89
N ARG A 58 13.79 -15.26 -0.01
CA ARG A 58 13.47 -14.24 1.01
C ARG A 58 13.14 -12.88 0.39
N VAL A 59 13.84 -12.49 -0.67
CA VAL A 59 13.52 -11.24 -1.39
C VAL A 59 12.12 -11.34 -2.01
N LEU A 60 11.84 -12.44 -2.71
CA LEU A 60 10.52 -12.71 -3.31
C LEU A 60 9.40 -12.79 -2.27
N GLU A 61 9.68 -13.34 -1.09
CA GLU A 61 8.75 -13.32 0.04
C GLU A 61 8.54 -11.90 0.57
N THR A 62 9.61 -11.10 0.68
CA THR A 62 9.54 -9.70 1.13
C THR A 62 8.70 -8.83 0.21
N ILE A 63 8.75 -9.07 -1.11
CA ILE A 63 7.95 -8.33 -2.11
C ILE A 63 6.58 -8.97 -2.39
N GLY A 64 6.18 -10.01 -1.65
CA GLY A 64 4.85 -10.62 -1.73
C GLY A 64 4.61 -11.55 -2.92
N VAL A 65 5.66 -11.96 -3.64
CA VAL A 65 5.56 -12.94 -4.74
C VAL A 65 5.47 -14.37 -4.22
N LEU A 66 6.03 -14.63 -3.04
CA LEU A 66 6.04 -15.95 -2.38
C LEU A 66 5.56 -15.85 -0.93
N VAL A 67 5.06 -16.96 -0.39
CA VAL A 67 4.98 -17.18 1.07
C VAL A 67 5.69 -18.47 1.43
N ALA A 68 6.48 -18.44 2.51
CA ALA A 68 7.02 -19.67 3.09
C ALA A 68 5.92 -20.45 3.80
N GLN A 69 5.82 -21.76 3.52
CA GLN A 69 5.02 -22.67 4.34
C GLN A 69 5.91 -23.38 5.36
N SER A 70 5.79 -22.94 6.61
CA SER A 70 6.44 -23.55 7.77
C SER A 70 5.88 -24.96 8.00
N GLY A 71 6.73 -25.99 7.93
CA GLY A 71 6.35 -27.38 8.22
C GLY A 71 7.47 -28.39 7.91
N ARG A 72 7.27 -29.65 8.34
CA ARG A 72 8.07 -30.81 7.90
C ARG A 72 7.17 -31.76 7.12
N GLY A 73 7.56 -32.12 5.88
CA GLY A 73 6.82 -33.04 5.03
C GLY A 73 6.89 -32.65 3.54
N PRO A 74 6.24 -33.42 2.64
CA PRO A 74 6.14 -33.09 1.21
C PRO A 74 5.39 -31.77 0.92
N ASP A 75 4.74 -31.20 1.93
CA ASP A 75 4.06 -29.90 1.87
C ASP A 75 4.91 -28.71 2.32
N ALA A 76 6.16 -28.93 2.74
CA ALA A 76 7.08 -27.85 3.11
C ALA A 76 7.70 -27.20 1.85
N GLY A 77 7.69 -25.87 1.76
CA GLY A 77 8.24 -25.14 0.61
C GLY A 77 7.75 -23.69 0.50
N ALA A 78 8.07 -23.04 -0.62
CA ALA A 78 7.57 -21.70 -0.96
C ALA A 78 6.47 -21.82 -2.03
N ARG A 79 5.43 -20.99 -1.91
CA ARG A 79 4.29 -20.98 -2.83
C ARG A 79 4.12 -19.60 -3.44
N ILE A 80 3.87 -19.54 -4.75
CA ILE A 80 3.54 -18.29 -5.44
C ILE A 80 2.15 -17.85 -4.99
N VAL A 81 2.01 -16.58 -4.59
CA VAL A 81 0.74 -16.03 -4.09
C VAL A 81 0.28 -14.83 -4.91
N ARG A 82 -1.02 -14.54 -4.83
CA ARG A 82 -1.60 -13.27 -5.29
C ARG A 82 -1.74 -12.35 -4.09
N ASN A 83 -0.62 -11.93 -3.51
CA ASN A 83 -0.68 -11.01 -2.40
C ASN A 83 0.26 -9.83 -2.61
N PRO A 84 -0.20 -8.75 -3.28
CA PRO A 84 0.51 -7.49 -3.23
C PRO A 84 0.35 -6.93 -1.81
N ASP A 85 1.05 -7.53 -0.84
CA ASP A 85 1.13 -7.04 0.53
C ASP A 85 1.84 -5.67 0.59
N ASP A 86 1.83 -5.08 1.78
CA ASP A 86 2.42 -3.82 2.27
C ASP A 86 3.83 -3.42 1.72
N ALA A 87 4.52 -4.30 0.99
CA ALA A 87 5.85 -4.06 0.42
C ALA A 87 5.92 -2.81 -0.46
N LEU A 88 4.95 -2.60 -1.35
CA LEU A 88 4.92 -1.42 -2.23
C LEU A 88 4.79 -0.12 -1.43
N GLY A 89 3.89 -0.10 -0.43
CA GLY A 89 3.70 1.05 0.46
C GLY A 89 4.95 1.37 1.26
N ARG A 90 5.61 0.35 1.82
CA ARG A 90 6.89 0.51 2.55
C ARG A 90 7.99 1.08 1.68
N LEU A 91 8.18 0.53 0.47
CA LEU A 91 9.19 1.02 -0.47
C LEU A 91 8.91 2.48 -0.86
N LEU A 92 7.66 2.80 -1.21
CA LEU A 92 7.28 4.16 -1.56
C LEU A 92 7.51 5.13 -0.38
N ARG A 93 7.11 4.75 0.84
CA ARG A 93 7.35 5.54 2.06
C ARG A 93 8.83 5.87 2.27
N LEU A 94 9.73 4.90 2.07
CA LEU A 94 11.17 5.12 2.19
C LEU A 94 11.68 6.10 1.13
N HIS A 95 11.25 5.97 -0.12
CA HIS A 95 11.65 6.89 -1.18
C HIS A 95 11.11 8.31 -0.98
N VAL A 96 9.89 8.46 -0.48
CA VAL A 96 9.33 9.77 -0.09
C VAL A 96 10.15 10.38 1.05
N ALA A 97 10.46 9.61 2.09
CA ALA A 97 11.28 10.09 3.22
C ALA A 97 12.71 10.47 2.80
N LEU A 98 13.27 9.80 1.78
CA LEU A 98 14.56 10.14 1.19
C LEU A 98 14.51 11.36 0.25
N GLY A 99 13.33 11.92 -0.02
CA GLY A 99 13.15 13.03 -0.96
C GLY A 99 13.33 12.63 -2.42
N SER A 100 13.13 11.34 -2.76
CA SER A 100 13.20 10.85 -4.14
C SER A 100 12.07 11.41 -5.02
N TYR A 101 10.97 11.86 -4.40
CA TYR A 101 9.81 12.47 -5.06
C TYR A 101 9.46 13.77 -4.35
N SER A 102 8.99 14.76 -5.09
CA SER A 102 8.46 15.97 -4.47
C SER A 102 7.14 15.65 -3.75
N LEU A 103 6.84 16.37 -2.66
CA LEU A 103 5.55 16.21 -1.97
C LEU A 103 4.38 16.49 -2.93
N GLN A 104 4.54 17.47 -3.82
CA GLN A 104 3.52 17.81 -4.82
C GLN A 104 3.20 16.62 -5.73
N ASP A 105 4.20 15.92 -6.26
CA ASP A 105 3.98 14.76 -7.15
C ASP A 105 3.24 13.63 -6.43
N VAL A 106 3.57 13.39 -5.17
CA VAL A 106 2.90 12.36 -4.34
C VAL A 106 1.44 12.74 -4.08
N LEU A 107 1.18 14.03 -3.81
CA LEU A 107 -0.18 14.54 -3.60
C LEU A 107 -1.03 14.50 -4.87
N GLU A 108 -0.50 14.90 -6.03
CA GLU A 108 -1.23 14.79 -7.31
C GLU A 108 -1.53 13.33 -7.66
N SER A 109 -0.58 12.42 -7.37
CA SER A 109 -0.79 10.98 -7.54
C SER A 109 -1.92 10.48 -6.63
N ARG A 110 -1.95 10.92 -5.37
CA ARG A 110 -3.01 10.59 -4.41
C ARG A 110 -4.37 11.11 -4.90
N VAL A 111 -4.46 12.38 -5.31
CA VAL A 111 -5.69 12.98 -5.84
C VAL A 111 -6.19 12.18 -7.04
N THR A 112 -5.32 11.85 -7.99
CA THR A 112 -5.69 11.09 -9.20
C THR A 112 -6.29 9.73 -8.86
N LEU A 113 -5.61 8.96 -8.00
CA LEU A 113 -6.04 7.62 -7.61
C LEU A 113 -7.35 7.63 -6.82
N GLU A 114 -7.50 8.60 -5.91
CA GLU A 114 -8.67 8.67 -5.05
C GLU A 114 -9.89 9.22 -5.77
N ARG A 115 -9.75 10.22 -6.64
CA ARG A 115 -10.84 10.67 -7.51
C ARG A 115 -11.43 9.51 -8.30
N HIS A 116 -10.57 8.73 -8.98
CA HIS A 116 -11.01 7.54 -9.70
C HIS A 116 -11.69 6.52 -8.78
N SER A 117 -11.16 6.33 -7.57
CA SER A 117 -11.74 5.41 -6.58
C SER A 117 -13.16 5.81 -6.17
N PHE A 118 -13.41 7.09 -5.90
CA PHE A 118 -14.75 7.59 -5.53
C PHE A 118 -15.72 7.57 -6.70
N GLU A 119 -15.27 7.94 -7.91
CA GLU A 119 -16.08 7.85 -9.14
C GLU A 119 -16.54 6.42 -9.38
N ALA A 120 -15.60 5.46 -9.42
CA ALA A 120 -15.91 4.07 -9.72
C ALA A 120 -16.65 3.36 -8.57
N ALA A 121 -16.42 3.73 -7.31
CA ALA A 121 -17.18 3.17 -6.19
C ALA A 121 -18.67 3.53 -6.25
N ALA A 122 -19.04 4.69 -6.82
CA ALA A 122 -20.45 5.05 -6.99
C ALA A 122 -21.20 4.11 -7.94
N GLU A 123 -20.48 3.41 -8.83
CA GLU A 123 -21.05 2.46 -9.78
C GLU A 123 -20.94 1.00 -9.30
N HIS A 124 -19.86 0.66 -8.59
CA HIS A 124 -19.51 -0.74 -8.29
C HIS A 124 -19.65 -1.15 -6.82
N ALA A 125 -19.67 -0.20 -5.88
CA ALA A 125 -19.68 -0.54 -4.46
C ALA A 125 -20.97 -1.30 -4.08
N SER A 126 -20.80 -2.38 -3.32
CA SER A 126 -21.95 -3.08 -2.75
C SER A 126 -22.53 -2.31 -1.57
N ALA A 127 -23.79 -2.59 -1.22
CA ALA A 127 -24.38 -2.02 0.00
C ALA A 127 -23.56 -2.35 1.25
N GLU A 128 -22.97 -3.57 1.30
CA GLU A 128 -22.14 -4.04 2.42
C GLU A 128 -20.85 -3.21 2.55
N ASP A 129 -20.21 -2.85 1.43
CA ASP A 129 -19.03 -1.97 1.42
C ASP A 129 -19.36 -0.59 1.97
N LEU A 130 -20.49 -0.01 1.54
CA LEU A 130 -20.92 1.32 1.98
C LEU A 130 -21.33 1.33 3.47
N ASP A 131 -21.95 0.26 3.94
CA ASP A 131 -22.31 0.10 5.35
C ASP A 131 -21.08 -0.14 6.25
N GLU A 132 -20.01 -0.78 5.74
CA GLU A 132 -18.70 -0.83 6.40
C GLU A 132 -18.06 0.56 6.46
N ALA A 133 -18.09 1.31 5.36
CA ALA A 133 -17.56 2.67 5.31
C ALA A 133 -18.27 3.57 6.34
N GLU A 134 -19.59 3.48 6.42
CA GLU A 134 -20.39 4.21 7.41
C GLU A 134 -20.02 3.85 8.86
N ARG A 135 -19.75 2.57 9.14
CA ARG A 135 -19.27 2.13 10.46
C ARG A 135 -17.89 2.70 10.81
N ILE A 136 -17.01 2.87 9.82
CA ILE A 136 -15.72 3.56 10.03
C ILE A 136 -15.97 5.03 10.39
N LEU A 137 -16.83 5.74 9.64
CA LEU A 137 -17.14 7.15 9.91
C LEU A 137 -17.78 7.35 11.29
N HIS A 138 -18.62 6.40 11.74
CA HIS A 138 -19.19 6.44 13.09
C HIS A 138 -18.10 6.35 14.16
N ARG A 139 -17.10 5.49 13.98
CA ARG A 139 -15.95 5.39 14.88
C ARG A 139 -15.09 6.65 14.88
N MET A 140 -14.97 7.34 13.74
CA MET A 140 -14.28 8.63 13.65
C MET A 140 -15.00 9.75 14.40
N ARG A 141 -16.30 9.61 14.73
CA ARG A 141 -17.06 10.56 15.59
C ARG A 141 -17.00 10.22 17.07
N ALA A 142 -16.35 9.12 17.45
CA ALA A 142 -16.38 8.68 18.84
C ALA A 142 -15.76 9.76 19.75
N PRO A 143 -16.43 10.13 20.86
CA PRO A 143 -15.86 11.07 21.82
C PRO A 143 -14.48 10.59 22.29
N GLY A 144 -13.49 11.47 22.22
CA GLY A 144 -12.12 11.17 22.64
C GLY A 144 -11.28 10.38 21.64
N VAL A 145 -11.72 10.23 20.39
CA VAL A 145 -10.87 9.69 19.31
C VAL A 145 -9.58 10.52 19.22
N THR A 146 -8.43 9.84 19.22
CA THR A 146 -7.13 10.50 19.09
C THR A 146 -6.78 10.80 17.63
N ALA A 147 -5.85 11.73 17.39
CA ALA A 147 -5.33 12.01 16.04
C ALA A 147 -4.77 10.75 15.35
N ALA A 148 -4.07 9.91 16.11
CA ALA A 148 -3.54 8.63 15.62
C ALA A 148 -4.64 7.65 15.20
N GLU A 149 -5.64 7.45 16.06
CA GLU A 149 -6.78 6.56 15.75
C GLU A 149 -7.60 7.09 14.57
N PHE A 150 -7.81 8.40 14.49
CA PHE A 150 -8.49 9.03 13.36
C PHE A 150 -7.71 8.82 12.05
N SER A 151 -6.39 9.03 12.06
CA SER A 151 -5.53 8.82 10.89
C SER A 151 -5.58 7.37 10.37
N ASP A 152 -5.68 6.40 11.28
CA ASP A 152 -5.87 4.99 10.92
C ASP A 152 -7.25 4.72 10.31
N LEU A 153 -8.30 5.29 10.88
CA LEU A 153 -9.66 5.14 10.38
C LEU A 153 -9.85 5.85 9.03
N ASP A 154 -9.27 7.03 8.85
CA ASP A 154 -9.20 7.77 7.58
C ASP A 154 -8.58 6.90 6.48
N THR A 155 -7.38 6.36 6.75
CA THR A 155 -6.69 5.50 5.79
C THR A 155 -7.54 4.28 5.42
N ARG A 156 -8.18 3.65 6.42
CA ARG A 156 -9.09 2.52 6.20
C ARG A 156 -10.31 2.89 5.38
N PHE A 157 -10.92 4.05 5.62
CA PHE A 157 -12.10 4.52 4.88
C PHE A 157 -11.78 4.66 3.39
N HIS A 158 -10.71 5.39 3.05
CA HIS A 158 -10.36 5.62 1.65
C HIS A 158 -9.84 4.36 0.94
N VAL A 159 -9.09 3.50 1.62
CA VAL A 159 -8.69 2.19 1.06
C VAL A 159 -9.90 1.30 0.83
N LEU A 160 -10.91 1.33 1.71
CA LEU A 160 -12.16 0.60 1.53
C LEU A 160 -12.92 1.09 0.29
N ILE A 161 -13.08 2.41 0.12
CA ILE A 161 -13.68 2.98 -1.10
C ILE A 161 -12.91 2.55 -2.34
N ALA A 162 -11.57 2.60 -2.30
CA ALA A 162 -10.74 2.15 -3.42
C ALA A 162 -10.90 0.65 -3.72
N ARG A 163 -11.16 -0.20 -2.72
CA ARG A 163 -11.51 -1.62 -2.94
C ARG A 163 -12.88 -1.77 -3.59
N ALA A 164 -13.85 -0.99 -3.13
CA ALA A 164 -15.22 -0.99 -3.63
C ALA A 164 -15.33 -0.45 -5.08
N SER A 165 -14.29 0.22 -5.59
CA SER A 165 -14.21 0.67 -7.00
C SER A 165 -14.21 -0.46 -8.04
N GLY A 166 -13.93 -1.70 -7.63
CA GLY A 166 -13.79 -2.85 -8.53
C GLY A 166 -12.41 -2.98 -9.20
N ASN A 167 -11.49 -2.03 -8.98
CA ASN A 167 -10.13 -2.09 -9.50
C ASN A 167 -9.10 -2.39 -8.40
N HIS A 168 -8.71 -3.66 -8.30
CA HIS A 168 -7.76 -4.11 -7.28
C HIS A 168 -6.38 -3.42 -7.35
N LEU A 169 -5.88 -3.12 -8.54
CA LEU A 169 -4.58 -2.46 -8.68
C LEU A 169 -4.64 -1.01 -8.19
N ILE A 170 -5.72 -0.28 -8.51
CA ILE A 170 -5.96 1.07 -7.98
C ILE A 170 -6.05 1.04 -6.45
N SER A 171 -6.74 0.06 -5.87
CA SER A 171 -6.79 -0.09 -4.42
C SER A 171 -5.39 -0.27 -3.80
N THR A 172 -4.56 -1.14 -4.37
CA THR A 172 -3.18 -1.34 -3.93
C THR A 172 -2.34 -0.07 -4.04
N LEU A 173 -2.43 0.65 -5.17
CA LEU A 173 -1.69 1.90 -5.38
C LEU A 173 -2.17 2.99 -4.42
N THR A 174 -3.48 3.12 -4.20
CA THR A 174 -4.08 4.08 -3.26
C THR A 174 -3.59 3.83 -1.83
N ALA A 175 -3.58 2.57 -1.39
CA ALA A 175 -3.05 2.19 -0.09
C ALA A 175 -1.56 2.53 0.02
N ALA A 176 -0.75 2.20 -0.98
CA ALA A 176 0.68 2.48 -0.98
C ALA A 176 0.99 3.99 -0.91
N VAL A 177 0.30 4.80 -1.72
CA VAL A 177 0.49 6.26 -1.71
C VAL A 177 0.06 6.86 -0.37
N ARG A 178 -1.09 6.44 0.19
CA ARG A 178 -1.55 6.91 1.50
C ARG A 178 -0.58 6.57 2.62
N GLU A 179 -0.10 5.33 2.69
CA GLU A 179 0.88 4.90 3.69
C GLU A 179 2.21 5.68 3.57
N SER A 180 2.58 6.10 2.37
CA SER A 180 3.81 6.87 2.15
C SER A 180 3.76 8.27 2.77
N VAL A 181 2.57 8.88 2.83
CA VAL A 181 2.36 10.23 3.39
C VAL A 181 1.74 10.23 4.79
N ARG A 182 1.32 9.05 5.30
CA ARG A 182 0.67 8.90 6.60
C ARG A 182 1.45 9.55 7.76
N PRO A 183 2.78 9.39 7.90
CA PRO A 183 3.52 10.05 9.00
C PRO A 183 3.42 11.57 8.97
N MET A 184 3.44 12.18 7.78
CA MET A 184 3.34 13.63 7.61
C MET A 184 1.93 14.13 7.97
N ILE A 185 0.90 13.40 7.54
CA ILE A 185 -0.50 13.71 7.87
C ILE A 185 -0.73 13.58 9.37
N LEU A 186 -0.24 12.50 9.99
CA LEU A 186 -0.39 12.31 11.42
C LEU A 186 0.25 13.45 12.22
N GLN A 187 1.47 13.86 11.85
CA GLN A 187 2.14 15.00 12.48
C GLN A 187 1.31 16.29 12.37
N ALA A 188 0.65 16.52 11.23
CA ALA A 188 -0.24 17.65 11.04
C ALA A 188 -1.48 17.60 11.95
N LEU A 189 -2.12 16.42 12.04
CA LEU A 189 -3.29 16.20 12.89
C LEU A 189 -2.95 16.38 14.38
N GLU A 190 -1.81 15.86 14.82
CA GLU A 190 -1.31 16.01 16.19
C GLU A 190 -0.96 17.46 16.54
N GLY A 191 -0.65 18.29 15.54
CA GLY A 191 -0.37 19.72 15.70
C GLY A 191 -1.60 20.63 15.66
N ALA A 192 -2.82 20.09 15.47
CA ALA A 192 -4.03 20.89 15.39
C ALA A 192 -4.35 21.59 16.72
N GLU A 193 -4.62 22.90 16.68
CA GLU A 193 -4.94 23.70 17.88
C GLU A 193 -6.25 23.24 18.55
N ASP A 194 -7.27 22.92 17.74
CA ASP A 194 -8.55 22.37 18.17
C ASP A 194 -8.79 21.03 17.46
N TRP A 195 -8.24 19.97 18.04
CA TRP A 195 -8.37 18.62 17.51
C TRP A 195 -9.85 18.16 17.38
N PRO A 196 -10.72 18.31 18.41
CA PRO A 196 -12.13 17.96 18.28
C PRO A 196 -12.83 18.62 17.08
N ALA A 197 -12.65 19.94 16.88
CA ALA A 197 -13.26 20.65 15.76
C ALA A 197 -12.67 20.20 14.40
N THR A 198 -11.36 19.95 14.35
CA THR A 198 -10.67 19.44 13.16
C THR A 198 -11.18 18.05 12.76
N ALA A 199 -11.29 17.14 13.73
CA ALA A 199 -11.80 15.79 13.51
C ALA A 199 -13.26 15.79 13.04
N GLU A 200 -14.10 16.65 13.61
CA GLU A 200 -15.50 16.81 13.20
C GLU A 200 -15.59 17.29 11.74
N ALA A 201 -14.88 18.36 11.39
CA ALA A 201 -14.88 18.91 10.04
C ALA A 201 -14.41 17.89 8.98
N LEU A 202 -13.27 17.23 9.21
CA LEU A 202 -12.74 16.20 8.31
C LEU A 202 -13.72 15.02 8.15
N ASN A 203 -14.37 14.61 9.24
CA ASN A 203 -15.31 13.49 9.17
C ASN A 203 -16.65 13.86 8.52
N ASP A 204 -17.06 15.14 8.55
CA ASP A 204 -18.21 15.63 7.79
C ASP A 204 -17.93 15.66 6.28
N GLU A 205 -16.70 15.97 5.87
CA GLU A 205 -16.27 15.82 4.48
C GLU A 205 -16.34 14.35 4.03
N HIS A 206 -15.81 13.41 4.83
CA HIS A 206 -15.91 11.98 4.54
C HIS A 206 -17.37 11.50 4.44
N ALA A 207 -18.23 11.94 5.37
CA ALA A 207 -19.64 11.61 5.35
C ALA A 207 -20.35 12.18 4.10
N ARG A 208 -19.93 13.36 3.63
CA ARG A 208 -20.42 13.92 2.37
C ARG A 208 -19.98 13.09 1.17
N MET A 209 -18.72 12.66 1.10
CA MET A 209 -18.25 11.77 0.02
C MET A 209 -19.04 10.47 0.00
N LEU A 210 -19.22 9.80 1.16
CA LEU A 210 -19.94 8.54 1.24
C LEU A 210 -21.40 8.68 0.81
N ARG A 211 -22.08 9.77 1.20
CA ARG A 211 -23.45 10.05 0.75
C ARG A 211 -23.55 10.20 -0.77
N LEU A 212 -22.60 10.89 -1.39
CA LEU A 212 -22.56 11.07 -2.84
C LEU A 212 -22.30 9.75 -3.56
N VAL A 213 -21.38 8.92 -3.06
CA VAL A 213 -21.16 7.56 -3.58
C VAL A 213 -22.44 6.74 -3.48
N ARG A 214 -23.12 6.74 -2.32
CA ARG A 214 -24.37 5.98 -2.12
C ARG A 214 -25.50 6.46 -3.03
N ALA A 215 -25.48 7.71 -3.47
CA ALA A 215 -26.45 8.29 -4.41
C ALA A 215 -26.10 8.05 -5.89
N GLY A 216 -24.96 7.41 -6.20
CA GLY A 216 -24.46 7.25 -7.57
C GLY A 216 -23.83 8.52 -8.14
N GLU A 217 -23.54 9.53 -7.32
CA GLU A 217 -22.99 10.83 -7.72
C GLU A 217 -21.45 10.83 -7.66
N GLY A 218 -20.83 9.87 -8.34
CA GLY A 218 -19.38 9.60 -8.24
C GLY A 218 -18.49 10.79 -8.58
N ALA A 219 -18.81 11.55 -9.64
CA ALA A 219 -18.03 12.73 -10.03
C ALA A 219 -18.00 13.80 -8.92
N GLN A 220 -19.14 14.04 -8.27
CA GLN A 220 -19.20 15.00 -7.15
C GLN A 220 -18.46 14.44 -5.93
N ALA A 221 -18.55 13.14 -5.66
CA ALA A 221 -17.79 12.50 -4.58
C ALA A 221 -16.28 12.68 -4.78
N ALA A 222 -15.79 12.52 -6.02
CA ALA A 222 -14.40 12.75 -6.38
C ALA A 222 -13.97 14.22 -6.21
N ASP A 223 -14.81 15.18 -6.57
CA ASP A 223 -14.52 16.60 -6.33
C ASP A 223 -14.39 16.91 -4.83
N VAL A 224 -15.25 16.32 -3.99
CA VAL A 224 -15.15 16.46 -2.54
C VAL A 224 -13.89 15.79 -1.99
N ALA A 225 -13.54 14.60 -2.51
CA ALA A 225 -12.30 13.91 -2.13
C ALA A 225 -11.05 14.73 -2.48
N GLU A 226 -11.01 15.32 -3.67
CA GLU A 226 -9.92 16.22 -4.06
C GLU A 226 -9.83 17.45 -3.14
N GLN A 227 -10.97 18.11 -2.87
CA GLN A 227 -11.02 19.26 -1.97
C GLN A 227 -10.55 18.91 -0.56
N HIS A 228 -10.95 17.75 -0.04
CA HIS A 228 -10.50 17.23 1.25
C HIS A 228 -8.98 17.02 1.30
N ILE A 229 -8.42 16.34 0.29
CA ILE A 229 -6.97 16.11 0.20
C ILE A 229 -6.26 17.46 0.10
N ARG A 230 -6.63 18.31 -0.85
CA ARG A 230 -5.95 19.61 -1.06
C ARG A 230 -6.18 20.60 0.08
N GLY A 231 -7.33 20.58 0.73
CA GLY A 231 -7.66 21.48 1.85
C GLY A 231 -6.81 21.17 3.08
N PHE A 232 -6.70 19.89 3.43
CA PHE A 232 -5.85 19.45 4.53
C PHE A 232 -4.36 19.69 4.24
N HIS A 233 -3.91 19.42 3.01
CA HIS A 233 -2.49 19.61 2.63
C HIS A 233 -2.11 21.04 2.29
N GLY A 234 -3.06 21.88 1.85
CA GLY A 234 -2.84 23.30 1.58
C GLY A 234 -2.40 24.05 2.85
N GLY A 235 -2.85 23.61 4.03
CA GLY A 235 -2.37 24.08 5.31
C GLY A 235 -0.94 23.63 5.67
N LEU A 236 -0.48 22.50 5.12
CA LEU A 236 0.85 21.93 5.37
C LEU A 236 1.95 22.53 4.48
N VAL A 237 1.61 22.90 3.24
CA VAL A 237 2.57 23.52 2.30
C VAL A 237 2.68 25.04 2.57
N GLY A 238 1.68 25.66 3.19
CA GLY A 238 1.62 27.11 3.44
C GLY A 238 2.38 27.63 4.67
N THR A 239 2.91 26.78 5.54
CA THR A 239 3.58 27.18 6.81
C THR A 239 5.09 27.04 6.78
N GLY A 240 5.67 26.68 5.63
CA GLY A 240 7.12 26.58 5.46
C GLY A 240 7.71 27.75 4.68
N HIS A 241 7.66 28.98 5.21
CA HIS A 241 8.54 30.11 4.87
C HIS A 241 8.84 30.93 6.13
#